data_AF-A0A452F065-F1
#
_entry.id   AF-A0A452F065-F1
#
_cell.length_a   1.000
_cell.length_b   1.000
_cell.length_c   1.000
_cell.angle_alpha   90.00
_cell.angle_beta   90.00
_cell.angle_gamma   90.00
#
_symmetry.space_group_name_H-M   'P 1'
#
loop_
_entity.id
_entity.type
_entity.pdbx_description
1 polymer ?
#
loop_
_entity_poly.entity_id
_entity_poly.type
_entity_poly.pdbx_seq_one_letter_code
_entity_poly.pdbx_strand_id
1 'polypeptide(L)'
;MEKAMKRDMIIANDHQLACARITSLKGQDYLKAMAANYAWVNCSSMTFLTSQAFVKVFNATPDDLNLHVIYDVSHNIAEVEQPFPPHHPLTAVDHQLTGQPVLIGGTMGTCSRVLIDTEQAVTETFGTTCHGAGLALSQAKSRHNLDFQDVLHKLADVGIAIQVGLPRLVIEEAPEFSTSVTNVVNTCHDPGVNKKAINLRPIAVIKG
;
A
#
# COMPACT_ATOMS: atom_id res chain seq x y z
N MET A 1 -0.02 2.83 -27.19
CA MET A 1 -1.45 2.79 -26.85
C MET A 1 -2.28 3.61 -27.84
N GLU A 2 -1.84 4.82 -28.21
CA GLU A 2 -2.49 5.71 -29.19
C GLU A 2 -2.95 5.07 -30.51
N LYS A 3 -2.12 4.22 -31.13
CA LYS A 3 -2.51 3.49 -32.36
C LYS A 3 -3.74 2.59 -32.13
N ALA A 4 -3.84 1.94 -30.97
CA ALA A 4 -4.99 1.10 -30.61
C ALA A 4 -6.24 1.96 -30.36
N MET A 5 -6.09 3.10 -29.68
CA MET A 5 -7.19 4.05 -29.47
C MET A 5 -7.73 4.59 -30.80
N LYS A 6 -6.84 5.02 -31.71
CA LYS A 6 -7.22 5.51 -33.04
C LYS A 6 -7.93 4.44 -33.87
N ARG A 7 -7.45 3.20 -33.84
CA ARG A 7 -8.08 2.05 -34.50
C ARG A 7 -9.48 1.79 -33.94
N ASP A 8 -9.64 1.84 -32.62
CA ASP A 8 -10.87 1.46 -31.92
C ASP A 8 -11.84 2.65 -31.71
N MET A 9 -11.51 3.81 -32.27
CA MET A 9 -12.24 5.08 -32.14
C MET A 9 -12.49 5.48 -30.68
N ILE A 10 -11.50 5.23 -29.81
CA ILE A 10 -11.55 5.65 -28.41
C ILE A 10 -11.06 7.10 -28.32
N ILE A 11 -11.94 7.98 -27.85
CA ILE A 11 -11.64 9.39 -27.59
C ILE A 11 -11.49 9.55 -26.08
N ALA A 12 -10.34 10.09 -25.66
CA ALA A 12 -10.07 10.41 -24.26
C ALA A 12 -9.86 11.92 -24.11
N ASN A 13 -10.29 12.45 -22.97
CA ASN A 13 -10.15 13.88 -22.66
C ASN A 13 -8.72 14.29 -22.34
N ASP A 14 -7.85 13.32 -22.01
CA ASP A 14 -6.44 13.52 -21.69
C ASP A 14 -5.59 12.40 -22.31
N HIS A 15 -4.38 12.72 -22.76
CA HIS A 15 -3.43 11.76 -23.31
C HIS A 15 -2.96 10.72 -22.29
N GLN A 16 -2.97 11.04 -20.99
CA GLN A 16 -2.63 10.15 -19.89
C GLN A 16 -3.68 9.05 -19.67
N LEU A 17 -4.91 9.23 -20.18
CA LEU A 17 -5.99 8.22 -20.14
C LEU A 17 -5.92 7.23 -21.31
N ALA A 18 -4.71 6.95 -21.80
CA ALA A 18 -4.52 6.07 -22.93
C ALA A 18 -4.91 4.62 -22.59
N CYS A 19 -5.81 4.03 -23.38
CA CYS A 19 -6.37 2.70 -23.10
C CYS A 19 -6.57 1.87 -24.38
N ALA A 20 -6.93 0.60 -24.20
CA ALA A 20 -7.33 -0.31 -25.28
C ALA A 20 -8.47 -1.21 -24.79
N ARG A 21 -9.28 -1.74 -25.71
CA ARG A 21 -10.33 -2.71 -25.35
C ARG A 21 -9.69 -3.96 -24.73
N ILE A 22 -10.26 -4.43 -23.61
CA ILE A 22 -9.77 -5.60 -22.85
C ILE A 22 -9.63 -6.82 -23.78
N THR A 23 -10.60 -7.06 -24.65
CA THR A 23 -10.63 -8.22 -25.58
C THR A 23 -9.72 -8.06 -26.80
N SER A 24 -9.10 -6.90 -27.01
CA SER A 24 -8.16 -6.71 -28.11
C SER A 24 -6.81 -7.37 -27.82
N LEU A 25 -6.05 -7.73 -28.86
CA LEU A 25 -4.69 -8.26 -28.71
C LEU A 25 -3.83 -7.36 -27.81
N LYS A 26 -3.89 -6.04 -28.00
CA LYS A 26 -3.09 -5.10 -27.20
C LYS A 26 -3.52 -5.05 -25.73
N GLY A 27 -4.82 -5.17 -25.46
CA GLY A 27 -5.34 -5.24 -24.08
C GLY A 27 -4.90 -6.53 -23.39
N GLN A 28 -5.01 -7.67 -24.07
CA GLN A 28 -4.55 -8.96 -23.55
C GLN A 28 -3.03 -9.01 -23.35
N ASP A 29 -2.24 -8.45 -24.26
CA ASP A 29 -0.79 -8.34 -24.11
C ASP A 29 -0.42 -7.51 -22.87
N TYR A 30 -1.14 -6.40 -22.63
CA TYR A 30 -0.92 -5.56 -21.45
C TYR A 30 -1.25 -6.31 -20.16
N LEU A 31 -2.41 -6.98 -20.08
CA LEU A 31 -2.80 -7.74 -18.89
C LEU A 31 -1.80 -8.86 -18.56
N LYS A 32 -1.30 -9.57 -19.58
CA LYS A 32 -0.24 -10.59 -19.40
C LYS A 32 1.10 -9.98 -18.96
N ALA A 33 1.41 -8.78 -19.42
CA ALA A 33 2.65 -8.08 -19.10
C ALA A 33 2.60 -7.35 -17.75
N MET A 34 1.41 -7.19 -17.14
CA MET A 34 1.26 -6.58 -15.83
C MET A 34 2.04 -7.40 -14.79
N ALA A 35 3.13 -6.83 -14.29
CA ALA A 35 4.17 -7.56 -13.55
C ALA A 35 3.84 -7.79 -12.05
N ALA A 36 2.58 -8.12 -11.71
CA ALA A 36 2.16 -8.34 -10.33
C ALA A 36 2.97 -9.47 -9.64
N ASN A 37 3.24 -10.55 -10.36
CA ASN A 37 4.05 -11.68 -9.87
C ASN A 37 5.47 -11.26 -9.45
N TYR A 38 6.08 -10.33 -10.17
CA TYR A 38 7.40 -9.82 -9.82
C TYR A 38 7.36 -9.05 -8.50
N ALA A 39 6.32 -8.24 -8.28
CA ALA A 39 6.13 -7.49 -7.04
C ALA A 39 5.93 -8.45 -5.84
N TRP A 40 5.10 -9.49 -5.97
CA TRP A 40 4.91 -10.47 -4.90
C TRP A 40 6.17 -11.27 -4.58
N VAL A 41 6.97 -11.64 -5.58
CA VAL A 41 8.27 -12.29 -5.35
C VAL A 41 9.23 -11.36 -4.60
N ASN A 42 9.23 -10.07 -4.95
CA ASN A 42 10.03 -9.06 -4.25
C ASN A 42 9.58 -8.91 -2.78
N CYS A 43 8.28 -8.77 -2.52
CA CYS A 43 7.73 -8.73 -1.16
C CYS A 43 8.03 -10.00 -0.35
N SER A 44 7.92 -11.17 -0.97
CA SER A 44 8.26 -12.45 -0.34
C SER A 44 9.74 -12.54 0.01
N SER A 45 10.61 -12.05 -0.87
CA SER A 45 12.05 -11.98 -0.61
C SER A 45 12.39 -11.05 0.55
N MET A 46 11.76 -9.86 0.59
CA MET A 46 11.92 -8.92 1.70
C MET A 46 11.40 -9.50 3.02
N THR A 47 10.29 -10.23 2.99
CA THR A 47 9.74 -10.94 4.16
C THR A 47 10.76 -11.92 4.71
N PHE A 48 11.34 -12.77 3.85
CA PHE A 48 12.37 -13.73 4.26
C PHE A 48 13.59 -13.02 4.89
N LEU A 49 14.14 -12.00 4.22
CA LEU A 49 15.30 -11.26 4.72
C LEU A 49 15.01 -10.54 6.05
N THR A 50 13.79 -10.01 6.21
CA THR A 50 13.34 -9.41 7.48
C THR A 50 13.36 -10.45 8.60
N SER A 51 12.79 -11.64 8.36
CA SER A 51 12.82 -12.72 9.35
C SER A 51 14.25 -13.14 9.70
N GLN A 52 15.15 -13.24 8.72
CA GLN A 52 16.57 -13.55 8.98
C GLN A 52 17.26 -12.50 9.86
N ALA A 53 16.93 -11.21 9.70
CA ALA A 53 17.46 -10.15 10.54
C ALA A 53 17.01 -10.32 12.02
N PHE A 54 15.74 -10.64 12.25
CA PHE A 54 15.22 -10.91 13.59
C PHE A 54 15.87 -12.16 14.21
N VAL A 55 15.96 -13.26 13.47
CA VAL A 55 16.63 -14.49 13.91
C VAL A 55 18.06 -14.20 14.39
N LYS A 56 18.81 -13.41 13.62
CA LYS A 56 20.19 -13.05 13.95
C LYS A 56 20.30 -12.22 15.25
N VAL A 57 19.37 -11.29 15.47
CA VAL A 57 19.40 -10.38 16.63
C VAL A 57 18.93 -11.07 17.90
N PHE A 58 17.84 -11.86 17.80
CA PHE A 58 17.21 -12.50 18.97
C PHE A 58 17.72 -13.91 19.24
N ASN A 59 18.53 -14.48 18.34
CA ASN A 59 19.06 -15.84 18.44
C ASN A 59 17.94 -16.88 18.68
N ALA A 60 16.84 -16.73 17.94
CA ALA A 60 15.64 -17.55 18.02
C ALA A 60 15.13 -17.82 16.61
N THR A 61 14.38 -18.92 16.39
CA THR A 61 13.83 -19.23 15.07
C THR A 61 12.64 -18.31 14.74
N PRO A 62 12.22 -18.20 13.46
CA PRO A 62 11.02 -17.42 13.11
C PRO A 62 9.75 -17.89 13.85
N ASP A 63 9.63 -19.21 14.09
CA ASP A 63 8.50 -19.79 14.81
C ASP A 63 8.53 -19.45 16.30
N ASP A 64 9.71 -19.48 16.94
CA ASP A 64 9.86 -19.04 18.34
C ASP A 64 9.45 -17.57 18.53
N LEU A 65 9.62 -16.76 17.48
CA LEU A 65 9.27 -15.34 17.45
C LEU A 65 7.84 -15.08 16.92
N ASN A 66 7.10 -16.12 16.51
CA ASN A 66 5.79 -16.03 15.85
C ASN A 66 5.76 -15.07 14.65
N LEU A 67 6.80 -15.10 13.80
CA LEU A 67 6.91 -14.25 12.62
C LEU A 67 6.13 -14.83 11.44
N HIS A 68 4.83 -14.54 11.39
CA HIS A 68 3.93 -14.94 10.31
C HIS A 68 3.46 -13.74 9.47
N VAL A 69 3.26 -13.98 8.18
CA VAL A 69 2.62 -13.00 7.29
C VAL A 69 1.14 -12.96 7.63
N ILE A 70 0.65 -11.79 8.06
CA ILE A 70 -0.78 -11.58 8.31
C ILE A 70 -1.53 -11.51 6.98
N TYR A 71 -1.08 -10.64 6.07
CA TYR A 71 -1.70 -10.44 4.77
C TYR A 71 -0.74 -9.68 3.83
N ASP A 72 -0.91 -9.81 2.51
CA ASP A 72 -0.20 -9.05 1.48
C ASP A 72 -1.24 -8.55 0.46
N VAL A 73 -1.30 -7.23 0.26
CA VAL A 73 -2.33 -6.57 -0.55
C VAL A 73 -1.70 -5.71 -1.64
N SER A 74 -2.24 -5.83 -2.85
CA SER A 74 -1.90 -4.94 -3.96
C SER A 74 -2.77 -3.69 -3.91
N HIS A 75 -2.18 -2.53 -4.21
CA HIS A 75 -2.90 -1.26 -4.38
C HIS A 75 -2.71 -0.64 -5.77
N ASN A 76 -1.96 -1.32 -6.65
CA ASN A 76 -1.75 -0.96 -8.04
C ASN A 76 -1.86 -2.23 -8.90
N ILE A 77 -3.09 -2.67 -9.14
CA ILE A 77 -3.39 -3.88 -9.90
C ILE A 77 -4.70 -3.69 -10.67
N ALA A 78 -4.86 -4.45 -11.76
CA ALA A 78 -6.12 -4.58 -12.47
C ALA A 78 -6.53 -6.04 -12.46
N GLU A 79 -7.66 -6.35 -11.83
CA GLU A 79 -8.15 -7.71 -11.66
C GLU A 79 -9.51 -7.91 -12.34
N VAL A 80 -9.76 -9.14 -12.80
CA VAL A 80 -11.09 -9.55 -13.27
C VAL A 80 -11.79 -10.20 -12.09
N GLU A 81 -12.64 -9.42 -11.43
CA GLU A 81 -13.21 -9.82 -10.14
C GLU A 81 -14.64 -10.36 -10.28
N GLN A 82 -14.97 -11.27 -9.37
CA GLN A 82 -16.31 -11.37 -8.80
C GLN A 82 -16.23 -10.82 -7.37
N PRO A 83 -17.15 -9.95 -6.92
CA PRO A 83 -16.98 -9.29 -5.63
C PRO A 83 -16.93 -10.29 -4.47
N PHE A 84 -15.99 -10.12 -3.54
CA PHE A 84 -15.78 -11.01 -2.39
C PHE A 84 -16.42 -10.43 -1.11
N PRO A 85 -17.65 -10.81 -0.75
CA PRO A 85 -18.20 -10.45 0.56
C PRO A 85 -17.45 -11.19 1.69
N PRO A 86 -17.63 -10.77 2.96
CA PRO A 86 -17.31 -11.62 4.11
C PRO A 86 -17.82 -13.05 3.90
N HIS A 87 -17.06 -14.04 4.37
CA HIS A 87 -17.26 -15.47 4.12
C HIS A 87 -16.97 -15.98 2.70
N HIS A 88 -16.37 -15.17 1.81
CA HIS A 88 -16.00 -15.65 0.50
C HIS A 88 -14.94 -16.76 0.56
N PRO A 89 -15.07 -17.87 -0.19
CA PRO A 89 -14.14 -19.01 -0.13
C PRO A 89 -12.69 -18.68 -0.55
N LEU A 90 -12.48 -17.58 -1.28
CA LEU A 90 -11.15 -17.09 -1.64
C LEU A 90 -10.51 -16.20 -0.57
N THR A 91 -11.25 -15.77 0.45
CA THR A 91 -10.68 -15.15 1.64
C THR A 91 -9.99 -16.25 2.47
N ALA A 92 -8.78 -15.95 2.98
CA ALA A 92 -8.06 -16.85 3.86
C ALA A 92 -8.92 -17.26 5.07
N VAL A 93 -8.86 -18.53 5.48
CA VAL A 93 -9.76 -19.13 6.48
C VAL A 93 -9.84 -18.31 7.76
N ASP A 94 -8.70 -17.84 8.26
CA ASP A 94 -8.61 -17.03 9.49
C ASP A 94 -9.32 -15.67 9.39
N HIS A 95 -9.63 -15.23 8.17
CA HIS A 95 -10.25 -13.95 7.88
C HIS A 95 -11.65 -14.07 7.28
N GLN A 96 -12.15 -15.28 7.01
CA GLN A 96 -13.48 -15.46 6.42
C GLN A 96 -14.59 -14.90 7.31
N LEU A 97 -14.45 -15.00 8.64
CA LEU A 97 -15.45 -14.49 9.59
C LEU A 97 -15.32 -13.00 9.86
N THR A 98 -14.11 -12.45 9.79
CA THR A 98 -13.87 -11.04 10.08
C THR A 98 -14.06 -10.16 8.86
N GLY A 99 -13.72 -10.67 7.68
CA GLY A 99 -13.49 -9.89 6.46
C GLY A 99 -12.00 -9.78 6.13
N GLN A 100 -11.69 -9.42 4.89
CA GLN A 100 -10.33 -9.27 4.38
C GLN A 100 -9.58 -8.14 5.12
N PRO A 101 -8.33 -8.38 5.58
CA PRO A 101 -7.48 -7.32 6.11
C PRO A 101 -7.03 -6.35 5.02
N VAL A 102 -7.12 -5.06 5.32
CA VAL A 102 -6.59 -3.98 4.47
C VAL A 102 -5.48 -3.27 5.22
N LEU A 103 -4.31 -3.19 4.59
CA LEU A 103 -3.10 -2.60 5.16
C LEU A 103 -2.93 -1.17 4.63
N ILE A 104 -3.07 -0.18 5.51
CA ILE A 104 -2.95 1.24 5.17
C ILE A 104 -1.65 1.79 5.71
N GLY A 105 -0.73 2.10 4.79
CA GLY A 105 0.55 2.72 5.12
C GLY A 105 0.40 4.18 5.55
N GLY A 106 0.99 4.50 6.69
CA GLY A 106 1.27 5.88 7.08
C GLY A 106 2.50 6.45 6.37
N THR A 107 3.20 7.34 7.06
CA THR A 107 4.51 7.88 6.66
C THR A 107 5.61 7.32 7.56
N MET A 108 6.86 7.71 7.31
CA MET A 108 7.98 7.36 8.20
C MET A 108 7.81 7.82 9.66
N GLY A 109 6.94 8.80 9.92
CA GLY A 109 6.73 9.39 11.25
C GLY A 109 5.32 9.27 11.79
N THR A 110 4.39 8.63 11.07
CA THR A 110 2.98 8.54 11.47
C THR A 110 2.51 7.09 11.56
N CYS A 111 1.35 6.88 12.16
CA CYS A 111 0.80 5.55 12.34
C CYS A 111 0.42 4.88 11.00
N SER A 112 0.45 3.56 10.96
CA SER A 112 -0.23 2.75 9.94
C SER A 112 -1.52 2.16 10.53
N ARG A 113 -2.46 1.76 9.67
CA ARG A 113 -3.74 1.17 10.11
C ARG A 113 -3.97 -0.19 9.46
N VAL A 114 -4.56 -1.10 10.21
CA VAL A 114 -5.20 -2.29 9.66
C VAL A 114 -6.70 -2.07 9.73
N LEU A 115 -7.35 -2.18 8.58
CA LEU A 115 -8.80 -2.14 8.45
C LEU A 115 -9.30 -3.53 8.04
N ILE A 116 -10.61 -3.68 8.10
CA ILE A 116 -11.31 -4.87 7.66
C ILE A 116 -12.38 -4.43 6.66
N ASP A 117 -12.44 -5.10 5.52
CA ASP A 117 -13.48 -4.86 4.52
C ASP A 117 -14.85 -5.29 5.02
N THR A 118 -15.88 -4.63 4.49
CA THR A 118 -17.28 -4.89 4.84
C THR A 118 -18.08 -5.22 3.59
N GLU A 119 -19.30 -5.73 3.79
CA GLU A 119 -20.26 -5.90 2.69
C GLU A 119 -20.56 -4.58 1.95
N GLN A 120 -20.50 -3.45 2.66
CA GLN A 120 -20.76 -2.15 2.05
C GLN A 120 -19.70 -1.76 1.03
N ALA A 121 -18.43 -2.13 1.25
CA ALA A 121 -17.38 -1.93 0.25
C ALA A 121 -17.71 -2.65 -1.06
N VAL A 122 -18.18 -3.89 -0.97
CA VAL A 122 -18.60 -4.65 -2.15
C VAL A 122 -19.71 -3.94 -2.91
N THR A 123 -20.71 -3.41 -2.21
CA THR A 123 -21.86 -2.77 -2.85
C THR A 123 -21.59 -1.37 -3.39
N GLU A 124 -20.75 -0.58 -2.71
CA GLU A 124 -20.59 0.84 -3.03
C GLU A 124 -19.30 1.16 -3.79
N THR A 125 -18.25 0.35 -3.60
CA THR A 125 -16.90 0.64 -4.12
C THR A 125 -16.29 -0.54 -4.87
N PHE A 126 -17.07 -1.55 -5.24
CA PHE A 126 -16.57 -2.79 -5.86
C PHE A 126 -15.53 -3.50 -4.99
N GLY A 127 -15.65 -3.42 -3.66
CA GLY A 127 -14.70 -4.02 -2.72
C GLY A 127 -13.36 -3.28 -2.65
N THR A 128 -13.31 -2.02 -3.07
CA THR A 128 -12.07 -1.22 -3.06
C THR A 128 -12.07 -0.16 -1.94
N THR A 129 -10.87 0.25 -1.54
CA THR A 129 -10.67 1.26 -0.50
C THR A 129 -9.37 2.05 -0.69
N CYS A 130 -9.09 2.98 0.22
CA CYS A 130 -7.84 3.72 0.29
C CYS A 130 -6.63 2.79 0.53
N HIS A 131 -5.42 3.26 0.20
CA HIS A 131 -4.18 2.47 0.38
C HIS A 131 -3.14 3.15 1.28
N GLY A 132 -3.28 4.44 1.57
CA GLY A 132 -2.29 5.16 2.36
C GLY A 132 -2.62 6.62 2.57
N ALA A 133 -1.68 7.29 3.24
CA ALA A 133 -1.79 8.70 3.58
C ALA A 133 -2.00 9.62 2.37
N GLY A 134 -1.40 9.33 1.20
CA GLY A 134 -1.34 10.24 0.06
C GLY A 134 -0.34 11.39 0.24
N LEU A 135 0.11 11.99 -0.86
CA LEU A 135 1.01 13.16 -0.83
C LEU A 135 0.20 14.46 -0.92
N ALA A 136 0.44 15.39 -0.01
CA ALA A 136 -0.11 16.74 -0.05
C ALA A 136 0.70 17.66 -0.98
N LEU A 137 2.00 17.40 -1.14
CA LEU A 137 2.92 18.18 -1.96
C LEU A 137 3.73 17.30 -2.90
N SER A 138 4.12 17.84 -4.05
CA SER A 138 5.00 17.12 -4.97
C SER A 138 6.42 17.03 -4.41
N GLN A 139 7.08 15.90 -4.64
CA GLN A 139 8.46 15.65 -4.17
C GLN A 139 9.44 16.76 -4.57
N ALA A 140 9.26 17.38 -5.75
CA ALA A 140 10.09 18.50 -6.19
C ALA A 140 9.91 19.76 -5.31
N LYS A 141 8.68 20.05 -4.86
CA LYS A 141 8.41 21.16 -3.95
C LYS A 141 8.86 20.86 -2.52
N SER A 142 8.82 19.59 -2.10
CA SER A 142 9.26 19.14 -0.78
C SER A 142 10.73 19.46 -0.49
N ARG A 143 11.60 19.37 -1.49
CA ARG A 143 13.06 19.52 -1.33
C ARG A 143 13.55 20.89 -0.90
N HIS A 144 12.77 21.94 -1.12
CA HIS A 144 13.21 23.31 -0.85
C HIS A 144 12.91 23.77 0.58
N ASN A 145 12.20 22.95 1.37
CA ASN A 145 11.55 23.42 2.60
C ASN A 145 12.09 22.77 3.88
N LEU A 146 12.85 21.68 3.81
CA LEU A 146 13.30 20.94 5.00
C LEU A 146 14.78 20.56 4.90
N ASP A 147 15.46 20.67 6.04
CA ASP A 147 16.78 20.08 6.22
C ASP A 147 16.65 18.60 6.63
N PHE A 148 17.60 17.80 6.18
CA PHE A 148 17.66 16.38 6.48
C PHE A 148 17.81 16.10 7.99
N GLN A 149 18.66 16.86 8.69
CA GLN A 149 18.92 16.63 10.12
C GLN A 149 17.69 16.96 10.96
N ASP A 150 16.93 17.99 10.57
CA ASP A 150 15.70 18.35 11.26
C ASP A 150 14.67 17.23 11.23
N VAL A 151 14.51 16.54 10.09
CA VAL A 151 13.60 15.39 9.99
C VAL A 151 14.08 14.24 10.87
N LEU A 152 15.39 13.95 10.88
CA LEU A 152 15.95 12.91 11.75
C LEU A 152 15.74 13.22 13.23
N HIS A 153 16.02 14.44 13.67
CA HIS A 153 15.82 14.86 15.05
C HIS A 153 14.34 14.74 15.47
N LYS A 154 13.42 15.21 14.62
CA LYS A 154 11.98 15.07 14.89
C LYS A 154 11.54 13.62 15.06
N LEU A 155 12.05 12.71 14.23
CA LEU A 155 11.75 11.27 14.36
C LEU A 155 12.34 10.70 15.66
N ALA A 156 13.57 11.08 15.99
CA ALA A 156 14.23 10.66 17.22
C ALA A 156 13.48 11.16 18.48
N ASP A 157 12.99 12.41 18.46
CA ASP A 157 12.22 13.02 19.55
C ASP A 157 10.93 12.25 19.87
N VAL A 158 10.31 11.63 18.86
CA VAL A 158 9.13 10.76 19.03
C VAL A 158 9.49 9.28 19.16
N GLY A 159 10.77 8.95 19.34
CA GLY A 159 11.26 7.60 19.59
C GLY A 159 11.23 6.67 18.38
N ILE A 160 11.41 7.21 17.16
CA ILE A 160 11.49 6.44 15.91
C ILE A 160 12.94 6.40 15.46
N ALA A 161 13.53 5.20 15.44
CA ALA A 161 14.83 4.98 14.81
C ALA A 161 14.69 4.96 13.28
N ILE A 162 15.66 5.49 12.54
CA ILE A 162 15.63 5.45 11.08
C ILE A 162 17.00 5.12 10.49
N GLN A 163 17.00 4.22 9.52
CA GLN A 163 18.15 3.89 8.68
C GLN A 163 17.79 4.18 7.23
N VAL A 164 18.58 5.00 6.56
CA VAL A 164 18.33 5.41 5.17
C VAL A 164 19.52 5.12 4.26
N GLY A 165 19.24 4.67 3.04
CA GLY A 165 20.26 4.49 2.01
C GLY A 165 20.77 5.82 1.44
N LEU A 166 19.87 6.80 1.28
CA LEU A 166 20.19 8.11 0.72
C LEU A 166 19.50 9.24 1.51
N PRO A 167 20.22 10.30 1.95
CA PRO A 167 19.64 11.41 2.70
C PRO A 167 18.46 12.10 2.00
N ARG A 168 18.51 12.19 0.67
CA ARG A 168 17.47 12.83 -0.15
C ARG A 168 16.09 12.17 -0.01
N LEU A 169 16.03 10.86 0.24
CA LEU A 169 14.76 10.14 0.37
C LEU A 169 13.99 10.58 1.63
N VAL A 170 14.71 10.88 2.72
CA VAL A 170 14.10 11.36 3.96
C VAL A 170 13.38 12.69 3.75
N ILE A 171 13.96 13.59 2.95
CA ILE A 171 13.33 14.88 2.65
C ILE A 171 12.10 14.68 1.75
N GLU A 172 12.19 13.83 0.72
CA GLU A 172 11.08 13.63 -0.23
C GLU A 172 9.84 12.99 0.40
N GLU A 173 10.03 12.20 1.44
CA GLU A 173 8.98 11.43 2.11
C GLU A 173 8.73 11.89 3.55
N ALA A 174 9.23 13.09 3.90
CA ALA A 174 9.06 13.64 5.24
C ALA A 174 7.56 13.71 5.61
N PRO A 175 7.17 13.40 6.85
CA PRO A 175 5.76 13.32 7.25
C PRO A 175 4.94 14.58 6.95
N GLU A 176 5.58 15.76 6.96
CA GLU A 176 4.94 17.05 6.69
C GLU A 176 4.40 17.19 5.25
N PHE A 177 4.85 16.33 4.33
CA PHE A 177 4.44 16.38 2.92
C PHE A 177 3.30 15.42 2.58
N SER A 178 2.85 14.61 3.54
CA SER A 178 1.73 13.70 3.35
C SER A 178 0.46 14.24 4.00
N THR A 179 -0.68 13.81 3.46
CA THR A 179 -1.97 14.04 4.12
C THR A 179 -2.12 13.15 5.35
N SER A 180 -3.08 13.47 6.22
CA SER A 180 -3.32 12.67 7.43
C SER A 180 -3.93 11.32 7.08
N VAL A 181 -3.18 10.24 7.29
CA VAL A 181 -3.68 8.86 7.14
C VAL A 181 -4.90 8.59 8.01
N THR A 182 -4.99 9.21 9.19
CA THR A 182 -6.17 9.06 10.05
C THR A 182 -7.41 9.66 9.40
N ASN A 183 -7.28 10.83 8.75
CA ASN A 183 -8.41 11.44 8.05
C ASN A 183 -8.82 10.60 6.83
N VAL A 184 -7.86 10.11 6.05
CA VAL A 184 -8.13 9.22 4.91
C VAL A 184 -8.88 7.97 5.38
N VAL A 185 -8.40 7.31 6.45
CA VAL A 185 -9.07 6.13 7.00
C VAL A 185 -10.47 6.46 7.53
N ASN A 186 -10.69 7.63 8.12
CA ASN A 186 -12.02 8.05 8.55
C ASN A 186 -13.00 8.16 7.36
N THR A 187 -12.54 8.64 6.19
CA THR A 187 -13.42 8.73 5.01
C THR A 187 -13.91 7.39 4.48
N CYS A 188 -13.19 6.29 4.74
CA CYS A 188 -13.65 4.94 4.42
C CYS A 188 -14.41 4.29 5.59
N HIS A 189 -14.07 4.68 6.82
CA HIS A 189 -14.69 4.08 8.00
C HIS A 189 -16.08 4.62 8.31
N ASP A 190 -16.24 5.93 8.29
CA ASP A 190 -17.46 6.59 8.75
C ASP A 190 -18.68 6.27 7.86
N PRO A 191 -18.53 6.11 6.52
CA PRO A 191 -19.63 5.62 5.69
C PRO A 191 -19.93 4.14 5.91
N GLY A 192 -18.99 3.36 6.45
CA GLY A 192 -19.11 1.92 6.70
C GLY A 192 -18.39 1.01 5.72
N VAL A 193 -17.73 1.55 4.67
CA VAL A 193 -16.93 0.78 3.69
C VAL A 193 -15.88 -0.10 4.40
N ASN A 194 -15.18 0.44 5.40
CA ASN A 194 -14.21 -0.32 6.19
C ASN A 194 -14.42 -0.20 7.70
N LYS A 195 -14.04 -1.23 8.44
CA LYS A 195 -13.96 -1.19 9.91
C LYS A 195 -12.51 -1.04 10.36
N LYS A 196 -12.21 -0.02 11.17
CA LYS A 196 -10.89 0.09 11.82
C LYS A 196 -10.68 -1.07 12.78
N ALA A 197 -9.53 -1.75 12.68
CA ALA A 197 -9.17 -2.85 13.57
C ALA A 197 -7.95 -2.53 14.43
N ILE A 198 -6.81 -2.20 13.79
CA ILE A 198 -5.54 -2.02 14.50
C ILE A 198 -4.90 -0.68 14.13
N ASN A 199 -4.27 -0.05 15.13
CA ASN A 199 -3.43 1.13 14.95
C ASN A 199 -1.98 0.77 15.28
N LEU A 200 -1.08 0.96 14.32
CA LEU A 200 0.34 0.62 14.43
C LEU A 200 1.16 1.90 14.55
N ARG A 201 2.01 1.99 15.57
CA ARG A 201 2.99 3.09 15.71
C ARG A 201 4.36 2.59 15.24
N PRO A 202 5.03 3.29 14.31
CA PRO A 202 6.40 2.94 13.96
C PRO A 202 7.34 3.15 15.15
N ILE A 203 8.30 2.24 15.33
CA ILE A 203 9.43 2.38 16.26
C ILE A 203 10.77 2.41 15.51
N ALA A 204 10.79 1.87 14.29
CA ALA A 204 11.94 1.87 13.42
C ALA A 204 11.48 1.97 11.96
N VAL A 205 12.26 2.65 11.12
CA VAL A 205 12.05 2.78 9.68
C VAL A 205 13.35 2.46 8.94
N ILE A 206 13.28 1.56 7.95
CA ILE A 206 14.38 1.30 7.02
C ILE A 206 13.92 1.76 5.65
N LYS A 207 14.67 2.67 5.03
CA LYS A 207 14.34 3.23 3.72
C LYS A 207 15.51 3.08 2.75
N GLY A 208 15.26 2.41 1.63
CA GLY A 208 16.23 2.18 0.55
C GLY A 208 16.09 3.18 -0.58
#